data_AF-A0A6F8TB44-F1
#
_entry.id   AF-A0A6F8TB44-F1
#
_cell.length_a   1.000
_cell.length_b   1.000
_cell.length_c   1.000
_cell.angle_alpha   90.00
_cell.angle_beta   90.00
_cell.angle_gamma   90.00
#
_symmetry.space_group_name_H-M   'P 1'
#
loop_
_entity.id
_entity.type
_entity.pdbx_description
1 polymer ?
#
loop_
_entity_poly.entity_id
_entity_poly.type
_entity_poly.pdbx_seq_one_letter_code
_entity_poly.pdbx_strand_id
1 'polypeptide(L)'
;MKNDINLSIGSEVLFKGQPHIIKAYLSLTSFILLNKNTGDEVVAQLSSVSPIQNAPTNEPLIDTGISHLPEELWQEAERRAVLIRPLASVMGHDY
;
A
#
# COMPACT_ATOMS: atom_id res chain seq x y z
N MET A 1 -16.20 -17.64 -16.46
CA MET A 1 -14.95 -17.07 -15.94
C MET A 1 -15.30 -15.79 -15.23
N LYS A 2 -15.18 -15.75 -13.89
CA LYS A 2 -15.30 -14.49 -13.14
C LYS A 2 -13.99 -13.75 -13.33
N ASN A 3 -14.03 -12.59 -13.98
CA ASN A 3 -12.90 -11.67 -14.03
C ASN A 3 -12.90 -10.90 -12.70
N ASP A 4 -12.40 -11.54 -11.65
CA ASP A 4 -12.21 -10.88 -10.37
C ASP A 4 -11.12 -9.81 -10.52
N ILE A 5 -11.49 -8.55 -10.30
CA ILE A 5 -10.55 -7.43 -10.37
C ILE A 5 -9.75 -7.42 -9.07
N ASN A 6 -8.43 -7.56 -9.17
CA ASN A 6 -7.56 -7.36 -8.02
C ASN A 6 -7.48 -5.85 -7.72
N LEU A 7 -8.06 -5.43 -6.61
CA LEU A 7 -8.12 -4.03 -6.18
C LEU A 7 -7.05 -3.69 -5.15
N SER A 8 -6.05 -4.53 -4.92
CA SER A 8 -4.97 -4.27 -3.95
C SER A 8 -4.12 -3.05 -4.32
N ILE A 9 -3.58 -2.33 -3.34
CA ILE A 9 -2.57 -1.27 -3.57
C ILE A 9 -1.38 -1.90 -4.31
N GLY A 10 -0.85 -1.19 -5.30
CA GLY A 10 0.18 -1.68 -6.20
C GLY A 10 -0.35 -2.48 -7.39
N SER A 11 -1.64 -2.84 -7.42
CA SER A 11 -2.22 -3.57 -8.55
C SER A 11 -2.36 -2.67 -9.77
N GLU A 12 -2.15 -3.24 -10.95
CA GLU A 12 -2.34 -2.56 -12.22
C GLU A 12 -3.77 -2.70 -12.74
N VAL A 13 -4.33 -1.57 -13.14
CA VAL A 13 -5.68 -1.47 -13.70
C VAL A 13 -5.68 -0.59 -14.95
N LEU A 14 -6.61 -0.83 -15.86
CA LEU A 14 -6.88 0.05 -16.97
C LEU A 14 -7.85 1.14 -16.53
N PHE A 15 -7.44 2.39 -16.68
CA PHE A 15 -8.31 3.56 -16.54
C PHE A 15 -8.28 4.34 -17.85
N LYS A 16 -9.46 4.53 -18.46
CA LYS A 16 -9.60 5.16 -19.79
C LYS A 16 -8.72 4.54 -20.89
N GLY A 17 -8.50 3.23 -20.83
CA GLY A 17 -7.67 2.50 -21.79
C GLY A 17 -6.15 2.64 -21.57
N GLN A 18 -5.72 3.30 -20.49
CA GLN A 18 -4.31 3.43 -20.14
C GLN A 18 -3.97 2.68 -18.84
N PRO A 19 -2.77 2.09 -18.73
CA PRO A 19 -2.33 1.37 -17.54
C PRO A 19 -2.04 2.33 -16.39
N HIS A 20 -2.64 2.06 -15.23
CA HIS A 20 -2.44 2.80 -14.00
C HIS A 20 -2.20 1.83 -12.83
N ILE A 21 -1.55 2.31 -11.78
CA ILE A 21 -1.32 1.57 -10.53
C ILE A 21 -2.24 2.13 -9.44
N ILE A 22 -2.91 1.27 -8.68
CA ILE A 22 -3.66 1.68 -7.48
C ILE A 22 -2.67 2.12 -6.41
N LYS A 23 -2.64 3.42 -6.09
CA LYS A 23 -1.74 4.00 -5.10
C LYS A 23 -2.34 4.06 -3.70
N ALA A 24 -3.64 4.37 -3.61
CA ALA A 24 -4.35 4.45 -2.33
C ALA A 24 -5.87 4.30 -2.51
N TYR A 25 -6.54 3.90 -1.44
CA TYR A 25 -8.00 3.92 -1.34
C TYR A 25 -8.47 5.25 -0.76
N LEU A 26 -9.41 5.89 -1.44
CA LEU A 26 -10.16 7.01 -0.86
C LEU A 26 -11.48 6.53 -0.25
N SER A 27 -12.05 5.46 -0.80
CA SER A 27 -13.21 4.78 -0.29
C SER A 27 -13.26 3.34 -0.80
N LEU A 28 -14.31 2.59 -0.44
CA LEU A 28 -14.61 1.27 -0.99
C LEU A 28 -14.76 1.26 -2.52
N THR A 29 -15.11 2.39 -3.13
CA THR A 29 -15.41 2.50 -4.57
C THR A 29 -14.52 3.51 -5.29
N SER A 30 -13.56 4.13 -4.61
CA SER A 30 -12.76 5.24 -5.16
C SER A 30 -11.29 5.09 -4.79
N PHE A 31 -10.42 5.30 -5.78
CA PHE A 31 -8.99 5.06 -5.66
C PHE A 31 -8.19 6.23 -6.22
N ILE A 32 -7.00 6.44 -5.69
CA ILE A 32 -5.95 7.23 -6.36
C ILE A 32 -5.19 6.27 -7.27
N LEU A 33 -5.13 6.62 -8.54
CA LEU A 33 -4.42 5.91 -9.58
C LEU A 33 -3.21 6.71 -10.01
N LEU A 34 -2.08 6.03 -10.23
CA LEU A 34 -0.86 6.60 -10.80
C LEU A 34 -0.71 6.13 -12.24
N ASN A 35 -0.67 7.05 -13.21
CA ASN A 35 -0.43 6.73 -14.60
C ASN A 35 1.04 6.27 -14.79
N LYS A 36 1.26 5.05 -15.30
CA LYS A 36 2.63 4.52 -15.46
C LYS A 36 3.45 5.24 -16.52
N ASN A 37 2.79 5.87 -17.50
CA ASN A 37 3.48 6.51 -18.62
C ASN A 37 3.85 7.96 -18.31
N THR A 38 3.00 8.67 -17.58
CA THR A 38 3.19 10.11 -17.31
C THR A 38 3.59 10.42 -15.87
N GLY A 39 3.34 9.49 -14.94
CA GLY A 39 3.54 9.73 -13.50
C GLY A 39 2.43 10.58 -12.86
N ASP A 40 1.35 10.89 -13.59
CA ASP A 40 0.25 11.70 -13.07
C ASP A 40 -0.65 10.90 -12.13
N GLU A 41 -1.16 11.59 -11.11
CA GLU A 41 -2.12 11.03 -10.17
C GLU A 41 -3.54 11.45 -10.54
N VAL A 42 -4.46 10.49 -10.56
CA VAL A 42 -5.87 10.71 -10.88
C VAL A 42 -6.77 9.96 -9.94
N VAL A 43 -7.88 10.58 -9.55
CA VAL A 43 -8.93 9.91 -8.78
C VAL A 43 -9.87 9.20 -9.74
N ALA A 44 -10.09 7.91 -9.51
CA ALA A 44 -10.98 7.08 -10.31
C ALA A 44 -11.97 6.31 -9.43
N GLN A 45 -13.14 6.02 -10.00
CA GLN A 45 -14.14 5.14 -9.40
C GLN A 45 -13.98 3.70 -9.90
N LEU A 46 -14.44 2.75 -9.09
CA LEU A 46 -14.44 1.31 -9.41
C LEU A 46 -15.14 0.99 -10.73
N SER A 47 -16.24 1.69 -11.05
CA SER A 47 -16.96 1.52 -12.30
C SER A 47 -16.17 1.95 -13.54
N SER A 48 -15.10 2.71 -13.35
CA SER A 48 -14.31 3.33 -14.42
C SER A 48 -12.96 2.62 -14.64
N VAL A 49 -12.68 1.56 -13.88
CA VAL A 49 -11.46 0.77 -13.97
C VAL A 49 -11.75 -0.66 -14.41
N SER A 50 -10.85 -1.21 -15.21
CA SER A 50 -10.93 -2.58 -15.72
C SER A 50 -9.65 -3.34 -15.40
N PRO A 51 -9.70 -4.68 -15.23
CA PRO A 51 -8.49 -5.46 -14.99
C PRO A 51 -7.61 -5.47 -16.25
N ILE A 52 -6.29 -5.43 -16.09
CA ILE A 52 -5.35 -5.71 -17.18
C ILE A 52 -5.34 -7.22 -17.42
N GLN A 53 -5.79 -7.67 -18.60
CA GLN A 53 -5.83 -9.10 -18.96
C GLN A 53 -4.46 -9.69 -19.32
N ASN A 54 -3.38 -8.90 -19.28
CA ASN A 54 -2.07 -9.24 -19.86
C ASN A 54 -0.90 -9.24 -18.85
N ALA A 55 -1.12 -9.61 -17.59
CA ALA A 55 0.00 -9.87 -16.69
C ALA A 55 0.32 -11.39 -16.72
N PRO A 56 1.48 -11.83 -17.27
CA PRO A 56 2.00 -13.13 -16.89
C PRO A 56 2.19 -13.11 -15.37
N THR A 57 1.42 -13.95 -14.69
CA THR A 57 1.50 -14.23 -13.26
C THR A 57 2.92 -14.64 -12.89
N ASN A 58 3.83 -13.69 -12.62
CA ASN A 58 5.18 -14.01 -12.17
C ASN A 58 5.92 -12.86 -11.47
N GLU A 59 5.27 -11.75 -11.14
CA GLU A 59 5.84 -10.81 -10.18
C GLU A 59 5.29 -11.16 -8.79
N PRO A 60 6.16 -11.47 -7.80
CA PRO A 60 5.70 -11.69 -6.45
C PRO A 60 5.03 -10.40 -6.00
N LEU A 61 3.73 -10.50 -5.71
CA LEU A 61 2.96 -9.50 -4.98
C LEU A 61 3.78 -9.12 -3.74
N ILE A 62 4.43 -7.95 -3.78
CA ILE A 62 4.97 -7.35 -2.57
C ILE A 62 3.75 -6.91 -1.79
N ASP A 63 3.29 -7.80 -0.93
CA ASP A 63 2.29 -7.57 0.10
C ASP A 63 2.83 -6.47 1.02
N THR A 64 2.50 -5.22 0.67
CA THR A 64 2.77 -4.04 1.49
C THR A 64 1.68 -3.96 2.56
N GLY A 65 1.61 -4.96 3.43
CA GLY A 65 0.45 -5.06 4.31
C GLY A 65 0.45 -6.15 5.36
N ILE A 66 1.62 -6.55 5.87
CA ILE A 66 1.93 -7.04 7.23
C ILE A 66 3.34 -7.63 7.09
N SER A 67 4.36 -6.82 7.37
CA SER A 67 5.68 -7.39 7.60
C SER A 67 5.57 -8.21 8.89
N HIS A 68 5.51 -9.54 8.76
CA HIS A 68 5.78 -10.42 9.88
C HIS A 68 7.22 -10.14 10.31
N LEU A 69 7.39 -9.23 11.26
CA LEU A 69 8.69 -9.01 11.88
C LEU A 69 9.10 -10.35 12.51
N PRO A 70 10.29 -10.87 12.20
CA PRO A 70 10.86 -11.98 12.94
C PRO A 70 10.81 -11.66 14.44
N GLU A 71 10.41 -12.62 15.26
CA GLU A 71 10.27 -12.47 16.72
C GLU A 71 11.52 -11.83 17.33
N GLU A 72 12.70 -12.17 16.84
CA GLU A 72 13.99 -11.61 17.26
C GLU A 72 14.10 -10.10 17.07
N LEU A 73 13.59 -9.57 15.95
CA LEU A 73 13.57 -8.13 15.67
C LEU A 73 12.50 -7.42 16.50
N TRP A 74 11.39 -8.09 16.82
CA TRP A 74 10.36 -7.56 17.71
C TRP A 74 10.88 -7.46 19.15
N GLN A 75 11.53 -8.50 19.65
CA GLN A 75 12.18 -8.54 20.97
C GLN A 75 13.28 -7.49 21.10
N GLU A 76 14.08 -7.28 20.06
CA GLU A 76 15.10 -6.23 20.04
C GLU A 76 14.48 -4.82 20.03
N ALA A 77 13.40 -4.60 19.28
CA ALA A 77 12.67 -3.33 19.28
C ALA A 77 12.01 -3.05 20.65
N GLU A 78 11.43 -4.07 21.29
CA GLU A 78 10.86 -3.96 22.64
C GLU A 78 11.93 -3.63 23.68
N ARG A 79 13.09 -4.30 23.62
CA ARG A 79 14.24 -4.01 24.49
C ARG A 79 14.71 -2.56 24.34
N ARG A 80 14.78 -2.05 23.11
CA ARG A 80 15.13 -0.65 22.84
C ARG A 80 14.07 0.32 23.32
N ALA A 81 12.79 -0.02 23.20
CA ALA A 81 11.70 0.82 23.68
C ALA A 81 11.76 1.02 25.20
N VAL A 82 12.15 0.00 25.97
CA VAL A 82 12.35 0.10 27.43
C VAL A 82 13.46 1.09 27.80
N LEU A 83 14.49 1.24 26.97
CA LEU A 83 15.57 2.20 27.19
C LEU A 83 15.20 3.64 26.79
N ILE A 84 14.33 3.80 25.78
CA ILE A 84 13.90 5.10 25.27
C ILE A 84 12.80 5.72 26.14
N ARG A 85 11.87 4.90 26.66
CA ARG A 85 10.73 5.37 27.47
C ARG A 85 11.14 6.27 28.66
N PRO A 86 12.15 5.94 29.46
CA PRO A 86 12.62 6.80 30.56
C PRO A 86 13.14 8.16 30.07
N LEU A 87 13.87 8.17 28.95
CA LEU A 87 14.45 9.39 28.38
C LEU A 87 13.38 10.33 27.80
N ALA A 88 12.30 9.78 27.25
CA ALA A 88 11.16 10.57 26.77
C ALA A 88 10.38 11.21 27.92
N SER A 89 10.27 10.54 29.08
CA SER A 89 9.62 11.10 30.28
C SER A 89 10.45 12.19 30.97
N VAL A 90 11.79 12.19 30.83
CA VAL A 90 12.66 13.23 31.40
C VAL A 90 12.61 14.52 30.56
N MET A 91 12.37 14.45 29.26
CA MET A 91 12.20 15.64 28.39
C MET A 91 10.79 16.24 28.41
N GLY A 92 9.84 15.63 29.12
CA GLY A 92 8.44 16.09 29.22
C GLY A 92 8.12 16.90 30.48
N HIS A 93 9.13 17.27 31.28
CA HIS A 93 8.94 17.87 32.61
C HIS A 93 9.59 19.26 32.73
N ASP A 94 9.40 20.10 31.70
CA ASP A 94 9.63 21.54 31.79
C ASP A 94 8.30 22.27 31.52
N TYR A 95 7.47 22.39 32.55
CA TYR A 95 6.45 23.43 32.74
C TYR A 95 6.29 23.74 34.23
#